data_AF-A0A963LFP9-F1
#
_entry.id   AF-A0A963LFP9-F1
#
_cell.length_a   1.000
_cell.length_b   1.000
_cell.length_c   1.000
_cell.angle_alpha   90.00
_cell.angle_beta   90.00
_cell.angle_gamma   90.00
#
_symmetry.space_group_name_H-M   'P 1'
#
loop_
_entity.id
_entity.type
_entity.pdbx_description
1 polymer ?
#
loop_
_entity_poly.entity_id
_entity_poly.type
_entity_poly.pdbx_seq_one_letter_code
_entity_poly.pdbx_strand_id
1 'polypeptide(L)'
;AERAAAGKTEHGTLTLSASHQGGSIMIEVRDDGRGLSRSKLLRKARDKGLDAPDSMSDSEVWNLIFAPGFSTADEVTDVSGRGVGMDVVKRNITSLGGTVEIDSAEGFGMRVSVRLPLTMAIMDGMSIGVADEVYIVPLSSVIESFQVQPGMIRTIGGNGRVVEVRDEIMPVLDLEHVFNVPRDGAAQAASIMVVVEAEGGRVGLLVDELLGQQQVVVKNLEANYRRVDDVSGATIMGDGRVALILDIASMVRRSRH
;
A
#
# COMPACT_ATOMS: atom_id res chain seq x y z
N ALA A 1 39.82 -14.20 -13.96
CA ALA A 1 40.86 -13.28 -14.45
C ALA A 1 40.74 -11.89 -13.84
N GLU A 2 39.61 -11.19 -13.99
CA GLU A 2 39.42 -9.80 -13.52
C GLU A 2 39.52 -9.64 -11.97
N ARG A 3 38.95 -10.58 -11.20
CA ARG A 3 39.07 -10.57 -9.72
C ARG A 3 40.50 -10.74 -9.22
N ALA A 4 41.24 -11.70 -9.78
CA ALA A 4 42.64 -11.93 -9.43
C ALA A 4 43.53 -10.73 -9.77
N ALA A 5 43.28 -10.07 -10.91
CA ALA A 5 43.97 -8.84 -11.30
C ALA A 5 43.68 -7.66 -10.34
N ALA A 6 42.49 -7.64 -9.71
CA ALA A 6 42.11 -6.67 -8.69
C ALA A 6 42.52 -7.08 -7.26
N GLY A 7 43.32 -8.13 -7.09
CA GLY A 7 43.78 -8.61 -5.78
C GLY A 7 42.69 -9.27 -4.93
N LYS A 8 41.58 -9.70 -5.55
CA LYS A 8 40.45 -10.34 -4.87
C LYS A 8 40.53 -11.85 -4.88
N THR A 9 39.83 -12.47 -3.94
CA THR A 9 39.56 -13.91 -3.90
C THR A 9 38.90 -14.37 -5.19
N GLU A 10 39.16 -15.62 -5.58
CA GLU A 10 38.57 -16.23 -6.78
C GLU A 10 37.04 -16.29 -6.68
N HIS A 11 36.52 -16.67 -5.52
CA HIS A 11 35.08 -16.67 -5.23
C HIS A 11 34.60 -15.29 -4.78
N GLY A 12 33.49 -14.84 -5.37
CA GLY A 12 32.75 -13.66 -4.91
C GLY A 12 31.89 -13.96 -3.70
N THR A 13 31.71 -12.96 -2.85
CA THR A 13 30.93 -13.06 -1.61
C THR A 13 29.73 -12.15 -1.69
N LEU A 14 28.54 -12.70 -1.41
CA LEU A 14 27.30 -11.96 -1.19
C LEU A 14 26.81 -12.25 0.22
N THR A 15 26.60 -11.20 1.00
CA THR A 15 26.13 -11.27 2.38
C THR A 15 24.76 -10.63 2.47
N LEU A 16 23.78 -11.38 2.99
CA LEU A 16 22.48 -10.86 3.38
C LEU A 16 22.40 -10.89 4.91
N SER A 17 22.05 -9.76 5.52
CA SER A 17 21.83 -9.68 6.96
C SER A 17 20.56 -8.89 7.26
N ALA A 18 19.90 -9.23 8.37
CA ALA A 18 18.74 -8.51 8.87
C ALA A 18 18.89 -8.30 10.38
N SER A 19 18.61 -7.10 10.86
CA SER A 19 18.70 -6.74 12.27
C SER A 19 17.60 -5.78 12.69
N HIS A 20 17.24 -5.79 13.97
CA HIS A 20 16.28 -4.84 14.53
C HIS A 20 17.05 -3.61 15.05
N GLN A 21 16.69 -2.42 14.57
CA GLN A 21 17.28 -1.16 15.00
C GLN A 21 16.19 -0.11 15.21
N GLY A 22 15.98 0.32 16.46
CA GLY A 22 15.17 1.50 16.78
C GLY A 22 13.74 1.51 16.19
N GLY A 23 13.00 0.41 16.32
CA GLY A 23 11.63 0.32 15.77
C GLY A 23 11.59 0.16 14.25
N SER A 24 12.70 -0.21 13.62
CA SER A 24 12.78 -0.62 12.21
C SER A 24 13.52 -1.96 12.05
N ILE A 25 13.23 -2.68 10.99
CA ILE A 25 14.08 -3.77 10.47
C ILE A 25 15.09 -3.12 9.51
N MET A 26 16.37 -3.35 9.74
CA MET A 26 17.45 -3.04 8.81
C MET A 26 17.84 -4.31 8.08
N ILE A 27 17.66 -4.34 6.75
CA ILE A 27 18.10 -5.41 5.86
C ILE A 27 19.29 -4.88 5.06
N GLU A 28 20.44 -5.56 5.15
CA GLU A 28 21.66 -5.18 4.41
C GLU A 28 22.03 -6.29 3.43
N VAL A 29 22.23 -5.92 2.16
CA VAL A 29 22.80 -6.75 1.11
C VAL A 29 24.17 -6.19 0.75
N ARG A 30 25.23 -6.99 0.92
CA ARG A 30 26.61 -6.57 0.63
C ARG A 30 27.29 -7.54 -0.31
N ASP A 31 28.04 -7.02 -1.27
CA ASP A 31 28.94 -7.82 -2.09
C ASP A 31 30.41 -7.33 -2.03
N ASP A 32 31.31 -8.17 -2.50
CA ASP A 32 32.73 -7.86 -2.75
C ASP A 32 33.03 -7.66 -4.25
N GLY A 33 32.00 -7.29 -5.02
CA GLY A 33 32.02 -7.15 -6.46
C GLY A 33 32.75 -5.89 -6.94
N ARG A 34 32.50 -5.48 -8.18
CA ARG A 34 33.21 -4.34 -8.76
C ARG A 34 32.81 -2.97 -8.18
N GLY A 35 31.70 -2.91 -7.44
CA GLY A 35 31.06 -1.66 -7.05
C GLY A 35 30.43 -0.93 -8.23
N LEU A 36 29.84 0.22 -7.95
CA LEU A 36 29.30 1.17 -8.92
C LEU A 36 30.40 2.07 -9.47
N SER A 37 30.35 2.32 -10.78
CA SER A 37 31.28 3.24 -11.45
C SER A 37 30.64 4.62 -11.58
N ARG A 38 31.18 5.58 -10.83
CA ARG A 38 30.71 6.97 -10.79
C ARG A 38 30.63 7.58 -12.20
N SER A 39 31.69 7.40 -12.98
CA SER A 39 31.79 7.96 -14.34
C SER A 39 30.76 7.37 -15.32
N LYS A 40 30.40 6.09 -15.17
CA LYS A 40 29.37 5.45 -16.00
C LYS A 40 27.97 5.95 -15.62
N LEU A 41 27.69 6.12 -14.33
CA LEU A 41 26.40 6.61 -13.85
C LEU A 41 26.14 8.06 -14.30
N LEU A 42 27.11 8.96 -14.11
CA LEU A 42 26.98 10.36 -14.55
C LEU A 42 26.75 10.46 -16.06
N ARG A 43 27.51 9.71 -16.85
CA ARG A 43 27.35 9.69 -18.31
C ARG A 43 25.96 9.23 -18.72
N LYS A 44 25.51 8.10 -18.16
CA LYS A 44 24.19 7.52 -18.49
C LYS A 44 23.03 8.38 -18.01
N ALA A 45 23.21 9.13 -16.93
CA ALA A 45 22.24 10.12 -16.46
C ALA A 45 22.12 11.28 -17.46
N ARG A 46 23.25 11.83 -17.92
CA ARG A 46 23.29 12.90 -18.94
C ARG A 46 22.68 12.45 -20.27
N ASP A 47 22.97 11.24 -20.72
CA ASP A 47 22.42 10.68 -21.96
C ASP A 47 20.88 10.54 -21.90
N LYS A 48 20.33 10.38 -20.69
CA LYS A 48 18.89 10.33 -20.41
C LYS A 48 18.26 11.71 -20.14
N GLY A 49 19.03 12.79 -20.24
CA GLY A 49 18.55 14.15 -20.00
C GLY A 49 18.37 14.51 -18.51
N LEU A 50 18.96 13.74 -17.59
CA LEU A 50 19.00 14.10 -16.17
C LEU A 50 20.13 15.10 -15.92
N ASP A 51 19.86 16.11 -15.09
CA ASP A 51 20.90 17.03 -14.62
C ASP A 51 21.83 16.31 -13.64
N ALA A 52 23.07 16.08 -14.08
CA ALA A 52 24.06 15.30 -13.36
C ALA A 52 25.44 15.98 -13.45
N PRO A 53 25.67 17.08 -12.72
CA PRO A 53 26.94 17.80 -12.72
C PRO A 53 28.04 16.98 -12.04
N ASP A 54 29.30 17.22 -12.41
CA ASP A 54 30.45 16.51 -11.80
C ASP A 54 30.62 16.81 -10.30
N SER A 55 29.98 17.88 -9.80
CA SER A 55 29.98 18.32 -8.40
C SER A 55 29.10 17.48 -7.46
N MET A 56 28.29 16.55 -7.97
CA MET A 56 27.45 15.68 -7.13
C MET A 56 28.31 14.88 -6.14
N SER A 57 27.84 14.69 -4.92
CA SER A 57 28.45 13.74 -3.97
C SER A 57 28.30 12.30 -4.47
N ASP A 58 29.12 11.38 -3.95
CA ASP A 58 29.02 9.96 -4.32
C ASP A 58 27.64 9.38 -4.02
N SER A 59 27.06 9.70 -2.85
CA SER A 59 25.71 9.28 -2.48
C SER A 59 24.64 9.77 -3.47
N GLU A 60 24.74 11.01 -3.94
CA GLU A 60 23.84 11.54 -4.97
C GLU A 60 24.02 10.81 -6.32
N VAL A 61 25.25 10.48 -6.69
CA VAL A 61 25.52 9.71 -7.92
C VAL A 61 24.97 8.28 -7.81
N TRP A 62 25.12 7.61 -6.67
CA TRP A 62 24.55 6.27 -6.47
C TRP A 62 23.03 6.29 -6.56
N ASN A 63 22.40 7.35 -6.05
CA ASN A 63 20.94 7.52 -6.12
C ASN A 63 20.39 7.62 -7.55
N LEU A 64 21.21 7.97 -8.54
CA LEU A 64 20.80 7.98 -9.95
C LEU A 64 20.34 6.60 -10.44
N ILE A 65 20.82 5.51 -9.82
CA ILE A 65 20.42 4.14 -10.18
C ILE A 65 18.91 3.89 -9.96
N PHE A 66 18.27 4.68 -9.10
CA PHE A 66 16.85 4.58 -8.82
C PHE A 66 15.98 5.41 -9.77
N ALA A 67 16.57 6.15 -10.72
CA ALA A 67 15.79 6.89 -11.69
C ALA A 67 15.00 5.93 -12.61
N PRO A 68 13.79 6.32 -13.07
CA PRO A 68 12.97 5.46 -13.91
C PRO A 68 13.70 4.97 -15.16
N GLY A 69 13.63 3.66 -15.41
CA GLY A 69 14.29 3.03 -16.56
C GLY A 69 15.82 3.17 -16.56
N PHE A 70 16.45 3.46 -15.42
CA PHE A 70 17.90 3.53 -15.28
C PHE A 70 18.47 2.11 -15.07
N SER A 71 19.39 1.70 -15.96
CA SER A 71 20.10 0.43 -15.89
C SER A 71 21.51 0.66 -16.42
N THR A 72 22.55 0.09 -15.82
CA THR A 72 23.94 0.21 -16.31
C THR A 72 24.34 -0.93 -17.26
N ALA A 73 23.45 -1.86 -17.59
CA ALA A 73 23.73 -2.93 -18.54
C ALA A 73 23.77 -2.40 -19.98
N ASP A 74 24.73 -2.88 -20.77
CA ASP A 74 24.89 -2.56 -22.20
C ASP A 74 24.08 -3.53 -23.09
N GLU A 75 23.76 -4.74 -22.59
CA GLU A 75 22.92 -5.74 -23.25
C GLU A 75 21.77 -6.20 -22.33
N VAL A 76 20.59 -6.42 -22.93
CA VAL A 76 19.46 -7.06 -22.25
C VAL A 76 19.75 -8.57 -22.19
N THR A 77 19.97 -9.11 -21.00
CA THR A 77 20.17 -10.56 -20.81
C THR A 77 18.94 -11.21 -20.19
N ASP A 78 18.53 -12.36 -20.74
CA ASP A 78 17.30 -13.09 -20.40
C ASP A 78 17.25 -13.70 -18.98
N VAL A 79 18.25 -13.42 -18.12
CA VAL A 79 18.34 -14.03 -16.77
C VAL A 79 17.72 -13.13 -15.68
N SER A 80 17.17 -11.96 -16.02
CA SER A 80 16.48 -11.08 -15.06
C SER A 80 14.95 -11.13 -15.16
N GLY A 81 14.40 -12.32 -15.48
CA GLY A 81 13.03 -12.63 -15.96
C GLY A 81 11.79 -12.18 -15.18
N ARG A 82 11.83 -11.05 -14.45
CA ARG A 82 10.65 -10.26 -14.04
C ARG A 82 10.79 -8.74 -14.25
N GLY A 83 11.90 -8.25 -14.81
CA GLY A 83 12.02 -6.83 -15.18
C GLY A 83 11.91 -5.86 -14.00
N VAL A 84 12.39 -6.25 -12.81
CA VAL A 84 12.33 -5.36 -11.63
C VAL A 84 13.54 -4.43 -11.66
N GLY A 85 13.34 -3.22 -12.18
CA GLY A 85 14.32 -2.14 -12.11
C GLY A 85 14.52 -1.65 -10.68
N MET A 86 15.66 -1.00 -10.42
CA MET A 86 15.94 -0.41 -9.10
C MET A 86 14.94 0.71 -8.76
N ASP A 87 14.35 1.36 -9.75
CA ASP A 87 13.21 2.28 -9.61
C ASP A 87 11.98 1.59 -8.98
N VAL A 88 11.65 0.37 -9.43
CA VAL A 88 10.58 -0.45 -8.84
C VAL A 88 10.93 -0.88 -7.42
N VAL A 89 12.19 -1.27 -7.17
CA VAL A 89 12.67 -1.63 -5.82
C VAL A 89 12.49 -0.45 -4.86
N LYS A 90 12.96 0.75 -5.24
CA LYS A 90 12.81 1.95 -4.42
C LYS A 90 11.33 2.27 -4.17
N ARG A 91 10.49 2.22 -5.20
CA ARG A 91 9.05 2.47 -5.07
C ARG A 91 8.39 1.52 -4.07
N ASN A 92 8.69 0.22 -4.15
CA ASN A 92 8.13 -0.78 -3.25
C ASN A 92 8.59 -0.58 -1.79
N ILE A 93 9.85 -0.23 -1.59
CA ILE A 93 10.38 0.08 -0.25
C ILE A 93 9.72 1.34 0.32
N THR A 94 9.60 2.39 -0.49
CA THR A 94 8.94 3.64 -0.08
C THR A 94 7.45 3.45 0.19
N SER A 95 6.73 2.61 -0.57
CA SER A 95 5.31 2.31 -0.29
C SER A 95 5.08 1.58 1.03
N LEU A 96 6.11 0.92 1.56
CA LEU A 96 6.08 0.30 2.89
C LEU A 96 6.52 1.27 4.01
N GLY A 97 6.66 2.57 3.69
CA GLY A 97 7.17 3.58 4.63
C GLY A 97 8.66 3.44 4.93
N GLY A 98 9.39 2.67 4.12
CA GLY A 98 10.81 2.41 4.30
C GLY A 98 11.72 3.31 3.48
N THR A 99 13.02 3.19 3.74
CA THR A 99 14.09 3.87 3.02
C THR A 99 15.10 2.87 2.47
N VAL A 100 15.78 3.24 1.39
CA VAL A 100 16.88 2.48 0.80
C VAL A 100 18.06 3.40 0.55
N GLU A 101 19.25 2.93 0.92
CA GLU A 101 20.52 3.63 0.77
C GLU A 101 21.52 2.70 0.09
N ILE A 102 22.44 3.27 -0.69
CA ILE A 102 23.50 2.53 -1.36
C ILE A 102 24.84 3.17 -1.00
N ASP A 103 25.73 2.35 -0.46
CA ASP A 103 27.15 2.67 -0.32
C ASP A 103 27.93 1.79 -1.29
N SER A 104 28.83 2.39 -2.05
CA SER A 104 29.62 1.67 -3.03
C SER A 104 31.02 2.25 -3.14
N ALA A 105 31.99 1.37 -3.32
CA ALA A 105 33.36 1.75 -3.66
C ALA A 105 33.82 0.92 -4.86
N GLU A 106 34.20 1.61 -5.93
CA GLU A 106 34.68 0.98 -7.16
C GLU A 106 35.92 0.12 -6.84
N GLY A 107 35.89 -1.14 -7.27
CA GLY A 107 36.91 -2.12 -6.93
C GLY A 107 36.76 -2.80 -5.56
N PHE A 108 35.80 -2.44 -4.71
CA PHE A 108 35.63 -3.05 -3.38
C PHE A 108 34.25 -3.69 -3.15
N GLY A 109 33.25 -3.32 -3.95
CA GLY A 109 31.90 -3.88 -3.89
C GLY A 109 30.87 -2.82 -3.54
N MET A 110 29.66 -3.27 -3.24
CA MET A 110 28.58 -2.39 -2.77
C MET A 110 27.85 -2.96 -1.56
N ARG A 111 27.16 -2.07 -0.86
CA ARG A 111 26.22 -2.33 0.21
C ARG A 111 24.93 -1.60 -0.11
N VAL A 112 23.82 -2.33 -0.06
CA VAL A 112 22.46 -1.79 -0.12
C VAL A 112 21.81 -1.98 1.23
N SER A 113 21.39 -0.89 1.85
CA SER A 113 20.77 -0.86 3.17
C SER A 113 19.30 -0.49 3.02
N VAL A 114 18.40 -1.36 3.47
CA VAL A 114 16.95 -1.15 3.45
C VAL A 114 16.45 -1.05 4.87
N ARG A 115 15.86 0.08 5.24
CA ARG A 115 15.23 0.30 6.54
C ARG A 115 13.72 0.26 6.36
N LEU A 116 13.05 -0.72 6.96
CA LEU A 116 11.60 -0.84 6.98
C LEU A 116 11.09 -0.59 8.39
N PRO A 117 10.09 0.28 8.61
CA PRO A 117 9.47 0.44 9.92
C PRO A 117 8.93 -0.90 10.44
N LEU A 118 9.16 -1.20 11.72
CA LEU A 118 8.44 -2.24 12.45
C LEU A 118 7.06 -1.69 12.80
N THR A 119 6.22 -1.42 11.81
CA THR A 119 4.90 -0.83 12.09
C THR A 119 3.87 -1.91 12.35
N MET A 120 3.22 -1.78 13.51
CA MET A 120 1.78 -2.02 13.55
C MET A 120 1.17 -0.95 12.66
N ALA A 121 0.50 -1.32 11.57
CA ALA A 121 -0.23 -0.36 10.75
C ALA A 121 -1.45 0.10 11.57
N ILE A 122 -1.35 1.26 12.24
CA ILE A 122 -2.46 1.86 12.98
C ILE A 122 -3.22 2.79 12.04
N MET A 123 -4.54 2.72 12.08
CA MET A 123 -5.46 3.52 11.26
C MET A 123 -6.55 4.09 12.17
N ASP A 124 -6.93 5.36 11.95
CA ASP A 124 -8.16 5.89 12.52
C ASP A 124 -9.37 5.34 11.76
N GLY A 125 -10.26 4.65 12.47
CA GLY A 125 -11.42 3.97 11.90
C GLY A 125 -12.72 4.38 12.57
N MET A 126 -13.78 4.49 11.79
CA MET A 126 -15.16 4.53 12.26
C MET A 126 -15.69 3.10 12.34
N SER A 127 -16.08 2.68 13.54
CA SER A 127 -16.74 1.38 13.76
C SER A 127 -18.22 1.51 13.47
N ILE A 128 -18.73 0.63 12.62
CA ILE A 128 -20.12 0.59 12.18
C ILE A 128 -20.71 -0.81 12.44
N GLY A 129 -21.98 -0.86 12.81
CA GLY A 129 -22.71 -2.10 13.08
C GLY A 129 -23.65 -2.45 11.94
N VAL A 130 -23.72 -3.74 11.60
CA VAL A 130 -24.72 -4.33 10.69
C VAL A 130 -25.15 -5.67 11.30
N ALA A 131 -26.38 -5.74 11.80
CA ALA A 131 -26.82 -6.83 12.68
C ALA A 131 -25.82 -7.05 13.83
N ASP A 132 -25.33 -8.28 14.02
CA ASP A 132 -24.36 -8.62 15.07
C ASP A 132 -22.89 -8.43 14.63
N GLU A 133 -22.65 -7.99 13.39
CA GLU A 133 -21.33 -7.84 12.79
C GLU A 133 -20.81 -6.41 12.89
N VAL A 134 -19.50 -6.28 13.12
CA VAL A 134 -18.81 -4.98 13.22
C VAL A 134 -17.81 -4.82 12.08
N TYR A 135 -17.90 -3.69 11.40
CA TYR A 135 -16.97 -3.31 10.33
C TYR A 135 -16.27 -2.00 10.67
N ILE A 136 -15.08 -1.81 10.11
CA ILE A 136 -14.31 -0.57 10.23
C ILE A 136 -14.25 0.14 8.88
N VAL A 137 -14.73 1.37 8.87
CA VAL A 137 -14.57 2.30 7.75
C VAL A 137 -13.37 3.20 8.03
N PRO A 138 -12.39 3.33 7.13
CA PRO A 138 -11.29 4.29 7.31
C PRO A 138 -11.85 5.70 7.51
N LEU A 139 -11.53 6.35 8.63
CA LEU A 139 -12.16 7.63 8.97
C LEU A 139 -11.85 8.72 7.93
N SER A 140 -10.67 8.65 7.29
CA SER A 140 -10.26 9.54 6.20
C SER A 140 -11.14 9.48 4.96
N SER A 141 -11.92 8.41 4.80
CA SER A 141 -12.87 8.26 3.67
C SER A 141 -14.28 8.73 4.00
N VAL A 142 -14.60 8.96 5.29
CA VAL A 142 -15.94 9.36 5.73
C VAL A 142 -16.12 10.86 5.51
N ILE A 143 -17.13 11.23 4.72
CA ILE A 143 -17.52 12.62 4.53
C ILE A 143 -18.49 13.05 5.62
N GLU A 144 -19.61 12.34 5.73
CA GLU A 144 -20.67 12.63 6.70
C GLU A 144 -21.51 11.39 6.96
N SER A 145 -22.30 11.43 8.03
CA SER A 145 -23.26 10.39 8.37
C SER A 145 -24.57 11.01 8.84
N PHE A 146 -25.70 10.41 8.47
CA PHE A 146 -27.03 10.92 8.85
C PHE A 146 -28.07 9.79 8.94
N GLN A 147 -29.14 10.06 9.66
CA GLN A 147 -30.30 9.17 9.76
C GLN A 147 -31.11 9.19 8.46
N VAL A 148 -31.39 8.01 7.90
CA VAL A 148 -32.15 7.86 6.66
C VAL A 148 -33.63 8.13 6.94
N GLN A 149 -34.19 9.11 6.24
CA GLN A 149 -35.62 9.39 6.29
C GLN A 149 -36.39 8.59 5.23
N PRO A 150 -37.68 8.27 5.48
CA PRO A 150 -38.53 7.63 4.48
C PRO A 150 -38.54 8.43 3.16
N GLY A 151 -38.34 7.73 2.04
CA GLY A 151 -38.32 8.33 0.70
C GLY A 151 -37.01 8.98 0.27
N MET A 152 -36.00 9.02 1.16
CA MET A 152 -34.67 9.56 0.83
C MET A 152 -33.88 8.66 -0.14
N ILE A 153 -34.04 7.34 -0.02
CA ILE A 153 -33.45 6.37 -0.94
C ILE A 153 -34.44 6.09 -2.07
N ARG A 154 -34.00 6.30 -3.31
CA ARG A 154 -34.79 6.05 -4.52
C ARG A 154 -34.23 4.85 -5.28
N THR A 155 -35.10 4.12 -5.96
CA THR A 155 -34.71 2.99 -6.82
C THR A 155 -34.79 3.41 -8.29
N ILE A 156 -33.73 3.15 -9.05
CA ILE A 156 -33.59 3.45 -10.47
C ILE A 156 -33.23 2.16 -11.22
N GLY A 157 -33.82 1.95 -12.40
CA GLY A 157 -33.41 0.86 -13.30
C GLY A 157 -33.62 -0.55 -12.72
N GLY A 158 -34.64 -0.74 -11.88
CA GLY A 158 -35.01 -2.04 -11.31
C GLY A 158 -34.31 -2.36 -9.98
N ASN A 159 -32.98 -2.22 -9.90
CA ASN A 159 -32.20 -2.65 -8.73
C ASN A 159 -31.22 -1.60 -8.17
N GLY A 160 -30.93 -0.52 -8.91
CA GLY A 160 -29.98 0.50 -8.47
C GLY A 160 -30.59 1.40 -7.40
N ARG A 161 -30.03 1.41 -6.19
CA ARG A 161 -30.46 2.33 -5.12
C ARG A 161 -29.57 3.57 -5.14
N VAL A 162 -30.18 4.75 -5.05
CA VAL A 162 -29.47 6.04 -5.00
C VAL A 162 -30.02 6.91 -3.88
N VAL A 163 -29.18 7.82 -3.41
CA VAL A 163 -29.54 8.87 -2.45
C VAL A 163 -29.10 10.22 -2.99
N GLU A 164 -29.90 11.24 -2.73
CA GLU A 164 -29.59 12.62 -3.07
C GLU A 164 -29.17 13.36 -1.78
N VAL A 165 -27.94 13.86 -1.75
CA VAL A 165 -27.36 14.59 -0.61
C VAL A 165 -26.79 15.89 -1.14
N ARG A 166 -27.34 17.03 -0.69
CA ARG A 166 -26.91 18.38 -1.11
C ARG A 166 -26.82 18.54 -2.63
N ASP A 167 -27.89 18.14 -3.32
CA ASP A 167 -28.04 18.18 -4.79
C ASP A 167 -27.10 17.22 -5.57
N GLU A 168 -26.39 16.32 -4.88
CA GLU A 168 -25.57 15.28 -5.51
C GLU A 168 -26.24 13.91 -5.38
N ILE A 169 -26.42 13.22 -6.51
CA ILE A 169 -26.96 11.85 -6.55
C ILE A 169 -25.81 10.87 -6.51
N MET A 170 -25.83 9.96 -5.53
CA MET A 170 -24.82 8.92 -5.37
C MET A 170 -25.47 7.55 -5.16
N PRO A 171 -24.79 6.46 -5.59
CA PRO A 171 -25.25 5.11 -5.35
C PRO A 171 -25.26 4.78 -3.84
N VAL A 172 -26.17 3.89 -3.46
CA VAL A 172 -26.28 3.36 -2.10
C VAL A 172 -25.92 1.88 -2.12
N LEU A 173 -24.96 1.50 -1.28
CA LEU A 173 -24.62 0.12 -0.99
C LEU A 173 -25.19 -0.27 0.37
N ASP A 174 -25.95 -1.35 0.36
CA ASP A 174 -26.50 -1.95 1.57
C ASP A 174 -25.52 -2.98 2.10
N LEU A 175 -24.86 -2.67 3.24
CA LEU A 175 -23.76 -3.51 3.73
C LEU A 175 -24.21 -4.91 4.12
N GLU A 176 -25.47 -5.06 4.56
CA GLU A 176 -26.07 -6.36 4.84
C GLU A 176 -26.03 -7.25 3.60
N HIS A 177 -26.46 -6.71 2.45
CA HIS A 177 -26.46 -7.42 1.18
C HIS A 177 -25.05 -7.59 0.60
N VAL A 178 -24.16 -6.60 0.77
CA VAL A 178 -22.78 -6.67 0.26
C VAL A 178 -22.01 -7.81 0.94
N PHE A 179 -22.15 -7.95 2.26
CA PHE A 179 -21.44 -8.95 3.04
C PHE A 179 -22.25 -10.22 3.34
N ASN A 180 -23.47 -10.33 2.81
CA ASN A 180 -24.41 -11.44 3.08
C ASN A 180 -24.59 -11.69 4.59
N VAL A 181 -24.77 -10.62 5.35
CA VAL A 181 -24.91 -10.69 6.81
C VAL A 181 -26.24 -11.37 7.16
N PRO A 182 -26.24 -12.48 7.92
CA PRO A 182 -27.48 -13.10 8.36
C PRO A 182 -28.24 -12.16 9.29
N ARG A 183 -29.53 -11.94 9.03
CA ARG A 183 -30.42 -11.18 9.92
C ARG A 183 -31.62 -12.01 10.31
N ASP A 184 -31.86 -12.12 11.60
CA ASP A 184 -33.12 -12.64 12.13
C ASP A 184 -34.21 -11.57 12.00
N GLY A 185 -35.37 -11.95 11.42
CA GLY A 185 -36.42 -11.05 10.91
C GLY A 185 -37.13 -10.11 11.89
N ALA A 186 -36.58 -9.89 13.08
CA ALA A 186 -37.02 -8.90 14.07
C ALA A 186 -36.01 -7.75 14.33
N ALA A 187 -34.80 -7.81 13.75
CA ALA A 187 -33.81 -6.75 13.92
C ALA A 187 -34.17 -5.47 13.14
N GLN A 188 -33.89 -4.31 13.72
CA GLN A 188 -34.23 -2.99 13.17
C GLN A 188 -33.54 -2.78 11.83
N ALA A 189 -34.30 -2.39 10.80
CA ALA A 189 -33.77 -2.13 9.46
C ALA A 189 -32.72 -1.01 9.49
N ALA A 190 -31.72 -1.13 8.62
CA ALA A 190 -30.62 -0.17 8.51
C ALA A 190 -31.13 1.27 8.40
N SER A 191 -30.66 2.11 9.32
CA SER A 191 -31.24 3.43 9.61
C SER A 191 -30.25 4.59 9.42
N ILE A 192 -28.96 4.28 9.24
CA ILE A 192 -27.90 5.26 9.11
C ILE A 192 -27.26 5.16 7.73
N MET A 193 -27.08 6.31 7.10
CA MET A 193 -26.24 6.46 5.90
C MET A 193 -24.88 6.97 6.32
N VAL A 194 -23.81 6.32 5.85
CA VAL A 194 -22.43 6.80 5.94
C VAL A 194 -21.94 7.11 4.54
N VAL A 195 -21.75 8.38 4.23
CA VAL A 195 -21.24 8.83 2.93
C VAL A 195 -19.73 8.71 2.95
N VAL A 196 -19.19 7.92 2.02
CA VAL A 196 -17.75 7.71 1.88
C VAL A 196 -17.26 8.10 0.49
N GLU A 197 -16.00 8.54 0.41
CA GLU A 197 -15.34 8.94 -0.84
C GLU A 197 -14.00 8.22 -1.00
N ALA A 198 -13.77 7.72 -2.21
CA ALA A 198 -12.48 7.24 -2.66
C ALA A 198 -12.32 7.45 -4.16
N GLU A 199 -11.10 7.75 -4.61
CA GLU A 199 -10.76 7.90 -6.04
C GLU A 199 -11.71 8.87 -6.81
N GLY A 200 -12.18 9.91 -6.12
CA GLY A 200 -13.10 10.92 -6.66
C GLY A 200 -14.53 10.43 -6.90
N GLY A 201 -14.89 9.24 -6.43
CA GLY A 201 -16.26 8.73 -6.41
C GLY A 201 -16.83 8.66 -5.00
N ARG A 202 -18.14 8.90 -4.88
CA ARG A 202 -18.89 8.82 -3.63
C ARG A 202 -19.88 7.69 -3.64
N VAL A 203 -20.07 7.08 -2.48
CA VAL A 203 -21.08 6.05 -2.26
C VAL A 203 -21.64 6.20 -0.85
N GLY A 204 -22.95 5.98 -0.71
CA GLY A 204 -23.62 5.90 0.58
C GLY A 204 -23.61 4.45 1.08
N LEU A 205 -23.07 4.21 2.27
CA LEU A 205 -23.15 2.92 2.94
C LEU A 205 -24.35 2.93 3.89
N LEU A 206 -25.30 2.02 3.68
CA LEU A 206 -26.44 1.84 4.56
C LEU A 206 -26.08 0.84 5.67
N VAL A 207 -26.20 1.29 6.93
CA VAL A 207 -25.75 0.57 8.13
C VAL A 207 -26.78 0.71 9.26
N ASP A 208 -26.68 -0.15 10.28
CA ASP A 208 -27.62 -0.12 11.41
C ASP A 208 -27.25 0.97 12.41
N GLU A 209 -25.96 1.04 12.79
CA GLU A 209 -25.48 1.95 13.82
C GLU A 209 -24.02 2.40 13.63
N LEU A 210 -23.67 3.50 14.30
CA LEU A 210 -22.30 3.98 14.45
C LEU A 210 -21.83 3.68 15.88
N LEU A 211 -20.84 2.80 16.00
CA LEU A 211 -20.30 2.36 17.30
C LEU A 211 -19.25 3.33 17.85
N GLY A 212 -18.66 4.17 16.98
CA GLY A 212 -17.74 5.24 17.37
C GLY A 212 -16.41 5.21 16.62
N GLN A 213 -15.55 6.17 16.94
CA GLN A 213 -14.22 6.33 16.33
C GLN A 213 -13.15 5.73 17.24
N GLN A 214 -12.22 4.97 16.66
CA GLN A 214 -11.09 4.40 17.39
C GLN A 214 -9.88 4.16 16.49
N GLN A 215 -8.69 4.17 17.09
CA GLN A 215 -7.48 3.76 16.39
C GLN A 215 -7.40 2.24 16.40
N VAL A 216 -7.30 1.63 15.22
CA VAL A 216 -7.27 0.18 15.04
C VAL A 216 -5.94 -0.28 14.48
N VAL A 217 -5.51 -1.47 14.87
CA VAL A 217 -4.30 -2.10 14.32
C VAL A 217 -4.70 -2.98 13.13
N VAL A 218 -4.32 -2.55 11.95
CA VAL A 218 -4.54 -3.27 10.69
C VAL A 218 -3.67 -4.54 10.67
N LYS A 219 -4.34 -5.68 10.49
CA LYS A 219 -3.75 -6.99 10.24
C LYS A 219 -4.07 -7.41 8.81
N ASN A 220 -3.02 -7.78 8.06
CA ASN A 220 -3.17 -8.30 6.71
C ASN A 220 -3.73 -9.74 6.77
N LEU A 221 -4.74 -10.02 5.94
CA LEU A 221 -5.43 -11.32 5.87
C LEU A 221 -4.71 -12.35 4.96
N GLU A 222 -3.65 -11.94 4.26
CA GLU A 222 -3.02 -12.66 3.14
C GLU A 222 -2.36 -14.02 3.48
N ALA A 223 -2.09 -14.35 4.74
CA ALA A 223 -1.38 -15.59 5.07
C ALA A 223 -2.30 -16.82 5.21
N ASN A 224 -3.59 -16.64 5.53
CA ASN A 224 -4.47 -17.76 5.95
C ASN A 224 -5.89 -17.70 5.35
N TYR A 225 -6.27 -16.62 4.68
CA TYR A 225 -7.65 -16.41 4.23
C TYR A 225 -7.71 -16.10 2.74
N ARG A 226 -8.79 -16.56 2.08
CA ARG A 226 -9.10 -16.12 0.72
C ARG A 226 -9.40 -14.63 0.75
N ARG A 227 -8.97 -13.90 -0.29
CA ARG A 227 -9.30 -12.50 -0.50
C ARG A 227 -10.82 -12.33 -0.44
N VAL A 228 -11.29 -11.49 0.46
CA VAL A 228 -12.69 -11.09 0.57
C VAL A 228 -12.83 -9.80 -0.23
N ASP A 229 -13.79 -9.75 -1.15
CA ASP A 229 -14.04 -8.53 -1.92
C ASP A 229 -14.47 -7.40 -0.98
N ASP A 230 -14.09 -6.16 -1.31
CA ASP A 230 -14.39 -4.96 -0.52
C ASP A 230 -13.81 -4.92 0.90
N VAL A 231 -12.80 -5.75 1.19
CA VAL A 231 -12.07 -5.77 2.47
C VAL A 231 -10.58 -5.56 2.23
N SER A 232 -10.00 -4.59 2.93
CA SER A 232 -8.56 -4.25 2.88
C SER A 232 -7.73 -4.92 3.97
N GLY A 233 -8.38 -5.41 5.04
CA GLY A 233 -7.73 -6.08 6.16
C GLY A 233 -8.70 -6.38 7.28
N ALA A 234 -8.17 -6.73 8.45
CA ALA A 234 -8.95 -6.92 9.66
C ALA A 234 -8.26 -6.29 10.86
N THR A 235 -9.01 -6.05 11.94
CA THR A 235 -8.47 -5.66 13.24
C THR A 235 -9.06 -6.55 14.33
N ILE A 236 -8.37 -6.61 15.46
CA ILE A 236 -8.91 -7.17 16.71
C ILE A 236 -9.37 -5.99 17.55
N MET A 237 -10.64 -5.97 17.92
CA MET A 237 -11.25 -4.95 18.77
C MET A 237 -10.83 -5.14 20.24
N GLY A 238 -11.05 -4.12 21.07
CA GLY A 238 -10.69 -4.18 22.51
C GLY A 238 -11.41 -5.28 23.30
N ASP A 239 -12.55 -5.77 22.80
CA ASP A 239 -13.31 -6.89 23.36
C ASP A 239 -12.86 -8.26 22.81
N GLY A 240 -11.85 -8.28 21.94
CA GLY A 240 -11.31 -9.50 21.32
C GLY A 240 -12.05 -9.96 20.05
N ARG A 241 -13.14 -9.29 19.65
CA ARG A 241 -13.82 -9.60 18.38
C ARG A 241 -12.96 -9.16 17.19
N VAL A 242 -13.11 -9.85 16.07
CA VAL A 242 -12.48 -9.48 14.80
C VAL A 242 -13.44 -8.59 14.03
N ALA A 243 -12.96 -7.46 13.53
CA ALA A 243 -13.71 -6.57 12.66
C ALA A 243 -13.00 -6.43 11.31
N LEU A 244 -13.75 -6.46 10.22
CA LEU A 244 -13.22 -6.31 8.86
C LEU A 244 -13.09 -4.83 8.50
N ILE A 245 -11.97 -4.47 7.86
CA ILE A 245 -11.70 -3.09 7.42
C ILE A 245 -12.10 -2.97 5.96
N LEU A 246 -13.05 -2.07 5.68
CA LEU A 246 -13.62 -1.92 4.34
C LEU A 246 -12.63 -1.29 3.35
N ASP A 247 -12.55 -1.83 2.14
CA ASP A 247 -11.86 -1.22 1.00
C ASP A 247 -12.83 -0.30 0.25
N ILE A 248 -12.85 0.97 0.63
CA ILE A 248 -13.77 1.96 0.06
C ILE A 248 -13.54 2.19 -1.44
N ALA A 249 -12.30 2.10 -1.90
CA ALA A 249 -12.01 2.22 -3.33
C ALA A 249 -12.63 1.05 -4.12
N SER A 250 -12.57 -0.16 -3.57
CA SER A 250 -13.27 -1.32 -4.14
C SER A 250 -14.78 -1.12 -4.16
N MET A 251 -15.37 -0.63 -3.06
CA MET A 251 -16.81 -0.38 -2.96
C MET A 251 -17.30 0.70 -3.96
N VAL A 252 -16.55 1.79 -4.12
CA VAL A 252 -16.85 2.83 -5.13
C VAL A 252 -16.78 2.28 -6.55
N ARG A 253 -15.83 1.37 -6.84
CA ARG A 253 -15.77 0.69 -8.15
C ARG A 253 -16.96 -0.24 -8.35
N ARG A 254 -17.33 -1.03 -7.33
CA ARG A 254 -18.53 -1.88 -7.36
C ARG A 254 -19.77 -1.07 -7.66
N SER A 255 -19.97 0.08 -7.02
CA SER A 255 -21.19 0.88 -7.18
C SER A 255 -21.37 1.51 -8.55
N ARG A 256 -20.37 1.44 -9.44
CA ARG A 256 -20.44 1.93 -10.82
C ARG A 256 -20.91 0.85 -11.82
N HIS A 257 -21.01 -0.41 -11.38
CA HIS A 257 -21.35 -1.57 -12.20
C HIS A 257 -22.62 -2.27 -11.70
#